data_AF-Q6BMC8-F1
#
_entry.id   AF-Q6BMC8-F1
#
_cell.length_a   1.000
_cell.length_b   1.000
_cell.length_c   1.000
_cell.angle_alpha   90.00
_cell.angle_beta   90.00
_cell.angle_gamma   90.00
#
_symmetry.space_group_name_H-M   'P 1'
#
loop_
_entity.id
_entity.type
_entity.pdbx_description
1 polymer ?
#
loop_
_entity_poly.entity_id
_entity_poly.type
_entity_poly.pdbx_seq_one_letter_code
_entity_poly.pdbx_strand_id
1 'polypeptide(L)'
;MLSFCPYCANMLIMAQKDDGCNRFFCSTCPYEFKIDGFQMYDRKKLSRKEVDDVLGGEGAWDNVDQTLAQCPIDSCGGDKAYFFQLQIRSADEPMTTFYKCVKCSHQWREN
;
A
#
# COMPACT_ATOMS: atom_id res chain seq x y z
N MET A 1 -20.26 10.54 2.04
CA MET A 1 -19.90 11.79 2.74
C MET A 1 -19.92 11.54 4.25
N LEU A 2 -18.92 12.01 4.99
CA LEU A 2 -18.91 11.92 6.46
C LEU A 2 -19.47 13.21 7.07
N SER A 3 -20.35 13.06 8.06
CA SER A 3 -20.96 14.19 8.78
C SER A 3 -20.29 14.38 10.13
N PHE A 4 -19.87 15.61 10.42
CA PHE A 4 -19.23 15.99 11.69
C PHE A 4 -20.16 16.87 12.50
N CYS A 5 -20.06 16.78 13.82
CA CYS A 5 -20.79 17.68 14.71
C CYS A 5 -20.18 19.10 14.68
N PRO A 6 -20.98 20.17 14.59
CA PRO A 6 -20.48 21.55 14.59
C PRO A 6 -19.85 21.99 15.92
N TYR A 7 -20.11 21.29 17.02
CA TYR A 7 -19.61 21.63 18.36
C TYR A 7 -18.39 20.79 18.78
N CYS A 8 -18.49 19.46 18.65
CA CYS A 8 -17.45 18.52 19.09
C CYS A 8 -16.42 18.22 17.98
N ALA A 9 -16.66 18.65 16.72
CA ALA A 9 -15.94 18.24 15.50
C ALA A 9 -15.78 16.72 15.34
N ASN A 10 -16.51 15.95 16.14
CA ASN A 10 -16.42 14.51 16.20
C ASN A 10 -17.36 13.89 15.15
N MET A 11 -17.03 12.68 14.70
CA MET A 11 -17.83 11.98 13.69
C MET A 11 -19.21 11.62 14.26
N LEU A 12 -20.26 11.94 13.52
CA LEU A 12 -21.62 11.56 13.90
C LEU A 12 -21.87 10.10 13.56
N ILE A 13 -22.46 9.37 14.51
CA ILE A 13 -22.77 7.94 14.38
C ILE A 13 -24.26 7.80 14.07
N MET A 14 -24.63 6.89 13.18
CA MET A 14 -26.04 6.55 12.95
C MET A 14 -26.57 5.63 14.04
N ALA A 15 -27.70 6.01 14.64
CA ALA A 15 -28.52 5.14 15.47
C ALA A 15 -29.98 5.22 15.01
N GLN A 16 -30.70 4.11 15.16
CA GLN A 16 -32.13 4.06 14.96
C GLN A 16 -32.83 4.41 16.29
N LYS A 17 -33.88 5.22 16.23
CA LYS A 17 -34.77 5.46 17.38
C LYS A 17 -36.04 4.63 17.23
N ASP A 18 -36.76 4.37 18.32
CA ASP A 18 -38.01 3.59 18.36
C ASP A 18 -39.08 4.07 17.36
N ASP A 19 -39.01 5.34 16.94
CA ASP A 19 -39.88 5.94 15.92
C ASP A 19 -39.60 5.45 14.49
N GLY A 20 -38.65 4.53 14.28
CA GLY A 20 -38.28 3.98 12.97
C GLY A 20 -37.40 4.91 12.11
N CYS A 21 -37.12 6.13 12.56
CA CYS A 21 -36.24 7.08 11.88
C CYS A 21 -34.77 6.93 12.31
N ASN A 22 -33.86 7.07 11.36
CA ASN A 22 -32.42 7.12 11.62
C ASN A 22 -32.01 8.53 12.10
N ARG A 23 -31.17 8.60 13.14
CA ARG A 23 -30.58 9.83 13.64
C ARG A 23 -29.06 9.74 13.67
N PHE A 24 -28.41 10.86 13.43
CA PHE A 24 -26.99 11.07 13.68
C PHE A 24 -26.80 11.66 15.07
N PHE A 25 -26.05 11.00 15.95
CA PHE A 25 -25.73 11.52 17.28
C PHE A 25 -24.21 11.64 17.48
N CYS A 26 -23.74 12.66 18.23
CA CYS A 26 -22.34 12.72 18.70
C CYS A 26 -22.25 11.86 19.97
N SER A 27 -21.19 11.05 20.10
CA SER A 27 -20.91 10.29 21.33
C SER A 27 -20.44 11.16 22.49
N THR A 28 -20.00 12.39 22.20
CA THR A 28 -19.36 13.31 23.16
C THR A 28 -20.27 14.45 23.58
N CYS A 29 -21.27 14.82 22.79
CA CYS A 29 -22.17 15.93 23.08
C CYS A 29 -23.63 15.56 22.76
N PRO A 30 -24.63 16.24 23.36
CA PRO A 30 -26.06 15.93 23.18
C PRO A 30 -26.61 16.38 21.82
N TYR A 31 -25.74 16.61 20.83
CA TYR A 31 -26.16 16.99 19.48
C TYR A 31 -26.76 15.79 18.77
N GLU A 32 -28.02 15.95 18.35
CA GLU A 32 -28.75 14.97 17.54
C GLU A 32 -29.25 15.63 16.26
N PHE A 33 -29.00 14.99 15.12
CA PHE A 33 -29.51 15.39 13.82
C PHE A 33 -30.41 14.28 13.28
N LYS A 34 -31.71 14.57 13.10
CA LYS A 34 -32.69 13.62 12.58
C LYS A 34 -32.59 13.55 11.05
N ILE A 35 -32.49 12.34 10.51
CA ILE A 35 -32.50 12.12 9.05
C ILE A 35 -33.96 11.91 8.64
N ASP A 36 -34.66 13.00 8.32
CA ASP A 36 -36.02 12.94 7.80
C ASP A 36 -36.01 13.25 6.29
N GLY A 37 -36.52 12.33 5.48
CA GLY A 37 -36.65 12.50 4.02
C GLY A 37 -35.37 12.46 3.16
N PHE A 38 -34.17 12.32 3.73
CA PHE A 38 -32.91 12.28 2.96
C PHE A 38 -32.39 10.86 2.75
N GLN A 39 -32.31 10.41 1.50
CA GLN A 39 -31.59 9.19 1.12
C GLN A 39 -30.09 9.47 1.01
N MET A 40 -29.34 9.15 2.07
CA MET A 40 -27.87 9.22 2.08
C MET A 40 -27.30 7.87 1.62
N TYR A 41 -26.92 7.76 0.33
CA TYR A 41 -26.10 6.65 -0.16
C TYR A 41 -24.85 7.20 -0.85
N ASP A 42 -23.68 6.68 -0.47
CA ASP A 42 -22.42 7.00 -1.12
C ASP A 42 -21.90 5.72 -1.79
N ARG A 43 -22.02 5.65 -3.12
CA ARG A 43 -21.50 4.53 -3.91
C ARG A 43 -20.14 4.89 -4.46
N LYS A 44 -19.10 4.53 -3.74
CA LYS A 44 -17.73 4.63 -4.25
C LYS A 44 -17.38 3.37 -5.03
N LYS A 45 -17.22 3.48 -6.35
CA LYS A 45 -16.63 2.39 -7.15
C LYS A 45 -15.15 2.32 -6.78
N LEU A 46 -14.74 1.28 -6.06
CA LEU A 46 -13.32 1.03 -5.83
C LEU A 46 -12.71 0.51 -7.12
N SER A 47 -11.85 1.32 -7.74
CA SER A 47 -10.89 0.80 -8.72
C SER A 47 -9.88 -0.09 -8.00
N ARG A 48 -9.42 -1.13 -8.68
CA ARG A 48 -8.33 -1.96 -8.17
C ARG A 48 -7.10 -1.07 -8.06
N LYS A 49 -6.50 -1.01 -6.87
CA LYS A 49 -5.22 -0.33 -6.68
C LYS A 49 -4.18 -1.08 -7.53
N GLU A 50 -3.48 -0.36 -8.39
CA GLU A 50 -2.30 -0.90 -9.07
C GLU A 50 -1.26 -1.21 -7.99
N VAL A 51 -0.56 -2.33 -8.16
CA VAL A 51 0.48 -2.73 -7.20
C VAL A 51 1.61 -1.74 -7.40
N ASP A 52 1.78 -0.81 -6.45
CA ASP A 52 2.93 0.08 -6.44
C ASP A 52 4.20 -0.79 -6.39
N ASP A 53 5.13 -0.57 -7.32
CA ASP A 53 6.40 -1.29 -7.36
C ASP A 53 7.26 -0.94 -6.14
N VAL A 54 7.15 -1.76 -5.10
CA VAL A 54 7.81 -1.57 -3.79
C VAL A 54 9.34 -1.57 -3.90
N LEU A 55 9.88 -2.13 -4.98
CA LEU A 55 11.32 -2.25 -5.24
C LEU A 55 11.82 -1.27 -6.31
N GLY A 56 11.06 -0.19 -6.55
CA GLY A 56 11.33 0.80 -7.58
C GLY A 56 10.81 0.32 -8.95
N GLY A 57 10.14 1.22 -9.66
CA GLY A 57 9.62 0.95 -11.00
C GLY A 57 10.72 0.90 -12.06
N GLU A 58 10.44 1.48 -13.24
CA GLU A 58 11.31 1.38 -14.42
C GLU A 58 12.76 1.86 -14.21
N GLY A 59 13.03 2.70 -13.19
CA GLY A 59 14.36 3.24 -12.85
C GLY A 59 15.06 2.62 -11.63
N ALA A 60 14.56 1.51 -11.07
CA ALA A 60 15.14 0.90 -9.85
C ALA A 60 16.61 0.48 -9.98
N TRP A 61 17.08 0.26 -11.21
CA TRP A 61 18.40 -0.30 -11.50
C TRP A 61 19.40 0.73 -12.02
N ASP A 62 19.01 2.00 -12.17
CA ASP A 62 19.85 3.02 -12.82
C ASP A 62 21.01 3.51 -11.95
N ASN A 63 20.87 3.43 -10.62
CA ASN A 63 21.89 3.90 -9.64
C ASN A 63 22.47 2.75 -8.81
N VAL A 64 22.33 1.51 -9.28
CA VAL A 64 22.72 0.32 -8.52
C VAL A 64 24.17 -0.05 -8.84
N ASP A 65 24.93 -0.42 -7.81
CA ASP A 65 26.33 -0.83 -7.97
C ASP A 65 26.44 -2.13 -8.78
N GLN A 66 27.59 -2.30 -9.45
CA GLN A 66 27.91 -3.49 -10.24
C GLN A 66 28.89 -4.39 -9.49
N THR A 67 28.62 -5.69 -9.47
CA THR A 67 29.54 -6.72 -8.96
C THR A 67 29.87 -7.74 -10.05
N LEU A 68 30.98 -8.45 -9.83
CA LEU A 68 31.35 -9.62 -10.61
C LEU A 68 30.53 -10.81 -10.09
N ALA A 69 29.48 -11.17 -10.81
CA ALA A 69 28.61 -12.30 -10.50
C ALA A 69 28.24 -13.01 -11.80
N GLN A 70 28.47 -14.33 -11.82
CA GLN A 70 28.16 -15.15 -12.99
C GLN A 70 26.65 -15.32 -13.11
N CYS A 71 26.10 -15.00 -14.28
CA CYS A 71 24.69 -15.19 -14.56
C CYS A 71 24.34 -16.69 -14.48
N PRO A 72 23.27 -17.10 -13.76
CA PRO A 72 22.85 -18.50 -13.66
C PRO A 72 22.25 -19.07 -14.95
N ILE A 73 22.11 -18.24 -15.99
CA ILE A 73 21.63 -18.65 -17.30
C ILE A 73 22.82 -19.08 -18.14
N ASP A 74 22.90 -20.38 -18.44
CA ASP A 74 23.95 -20.99 -19.27
C ASP A 74 24.07 -20.36 -20.66
N SER A 75 22.99 -19.79 -21.21
CA SER A 75 23.00 -19.16 -22.52
C SER A 75 23.60 -17.75 -22.55
N CYS A 76 23.78 -17.10 -21.41
CA CYS A 76 24.24 -15.70 -21.36
C CYS A 76 25.75 -15.58 -21.09
N GLY A 77 26.30 -16.41 -20.18
CA GLY A 77 27.73 -16.36 -19.82
C GLY A 77 28.22 -14.95 -19.46
N GLY A 78 27.39 -14.16 -18.78
CA GLY A 78 27.74 -12.81 -18.33
C GLY A 78 28.36 -12.86 -16.93
N ASP A 79 29.50 -12.18 -16.76
CA ASP A 79 30.23 -12.14 -15.46
C ASP A 79 29.93 -10.89 -14.62
N LYS A 80 29.05 -10.00 -15.10
CA LYS A 80 28.69 -8.74 -14.42
C LYS A 80 27.19 -8.66 -14.16
N ALA A 81 26.84 -8.26 -12.94
CA ALA A 81 25.46 -8.02 -12.51
C ALA A 81 25.35 -6.73 -11.70
N TYR A 82 24.23 -6.05 -11.80
CA TYR A 82 23.81 -5.04 -10.83
C TYR A 82 23.34 -5.74 -9.57
N PHE A 83 23.68 -5.22 -8.39
CA PHE A 83 23.27 -5.84 -7.13
C PHE A 83 22.80 -4.81 -6.10
N PHE A 84 21.76 -5.15 -5.34
CA PHE A 84 21.38 -4.41 -4.15
C PHE A 84 21.02 -5.38 -3.02
N GLN A 85 21.21 -4.95 -1.79
CA GLN A 85 20.92 -5.74 -0.60
C GLN A 85 19.71 -5.15 0.12
N LEU A 86 18.78 -6.02 0.50
CA LEU A 86 17.56 -5.62 1.21
C LEU A 86 17.29 -6.57 2.38
N GLN A 87 17.11 -6.00 3.56
CA GLN A 87 16.71 -6.76 4.74
C GLN A 87 15.21 -7.05 4.68
N ILE A 88 14.84 -8.22 4.16
CA ILE A 88 13.44 -8.68 4.10
C ILE A 88 13.06 -9.58 5.30
N ARG A 89 14.02 -9.91 6.18
CA ARG A 89 13.86 -10.85 7.30
C ARG A 89 14.27 -10.25 8.63
N SER A 90 14.06 -11.01 9.71
CA SER A 90 14.49 -10.65 11.06
C SER A 90 15.97 -10.23 11.10
N ALA A 91 16.34 -9.34 12.01
CA ALA A 91 17.68 -8.78 12.11
C ALA A 91 18.79 -9.83 12.38
N ASP A 92 18.43 -11.02 12.83
CA ASP A 92 19.35 -12.12 13.11
C ASP A 92 19.78 -12.90 11.85
N GLU A 93 19.12 -12.68 10.69
CA GLU A 93 19.47 -13.30 9.42
C GLU A 93 20.22 -12.32 8.50
N PRO A 94 21.17 -12.81 7.67
CA PRO A 94 21.91 -11.96 6.74
C PRO A 94 20.98 -11.30 5.70
N MET A 95 21.43 -10.16 5.16
CA MET A 95 20.69 -9.43 4.13
C MET A 95 20.54 -10.25 2.84
N THR A 96 19.34 -10.29 2.28
CA THR A 96 19.09 -10.90 0.97
C THR A 96 19.67 -10.01 -0.13
N THR A 97 20.49 -10.60 -1.01
CA THR A 97 21.09 -9.90 -2.14
C THR A 97 20.30 -10.20 -3.42
N PHE A 98 19.89 -9.16 -4.13
CA PHE A 98 19.21 -9.26 -5.42
C PHE A 98 20.19 -8.87 -6.53
N TYR A 99 20.26 -9.69 -7.58
CA TYR A 99 21.10 -9.46 -8.74
C TYR A 99 20.26 -9.28 -10.00
N LYS A 100 20.77 -8.48 -10.94
CA LYS A 100 20.26 -8.36 -12.31
C LYS A 100 21.43 -8.42 -13.29
N CYS A 101 21.40 -9.37 -14.21
CA CYS A 101 22.44 -9.47 -15.23
C CYS A 101 22.44 -8.24 -16.15
N VAL A 102 23.62 -7.69 -16.43
CA VAL A 102 23.77 -6.55 -17.35
C VAL A 102 23.42 -6.93 -18.80
N LYS A 103 23.62 -8.20 -19.19
CA LYS A 103 23.42 -8.67 -20.58
C LYS A 103 22.00 -9.16 -20.86
N CYS A 104 21.45 -10.02 -20.01
CA CYS A 104 20.14 -10.66 -20.26
C CYS A 104 19.00 -10.11 -19.39
N SER A 105 19.28 -9.14 -18.51
CA SER A 105 18.30 -8.56 -17.59
C SER A 105 17.60 -9.57 -16.67
N HIS A 106 18.11 -10.80 -16.58
CA HIS A 106 17.59 -11.81 -15.69
C HIS A 106 17.86 -11.43 -14.24
N GLN A 107 16.86 -11.57 -13.39
CA GLN A 107 16.94 -11.25 -11.97
C GLN A 107 16.95 -12.55 -11.16
N TRP A 108 17.89 -12.66 -10.23
CA TRP A 108 17.94 -13.76 -9.27
C TRP A 108 18.28 -13.22 -7.88
N ARG A 109 18.03 -14.06 -6.86
CA ARG A 109 18.28 -13.72 -5.46
C ARG A 109 19.24 -14.72 -4.85
N GLU A 110 20.10 -14.24 -3.97
CA GLU A 110 21.03 -15.03 -3.17
C GLU A 110 20.80 -14.68 -1.69
N ASN A 111 20.71 -15.71 -0.85
CA ASN A 111 20.61 -15.60 0.62
C ASN A 111 21.92 -16.08 1.24
#